data_AF-A0A9E3EWE7-F1
#
_entry.id   AF-A0A9E3EWE7-F1
#
_cell.length_a   1.000
_cell.length_b   1.000
_cell.length_c   1.000
_cell.angle_alpha   90.00
_cell.angle_beta   90.00
_cell.angle_gamma   90.00
#
_symmetry.space_group_name_H-M   'P 1'
#
loop_
_entity.id
_entity.type
_entity.pdbx_description
1 polymer ?
#
loop_
_entity_poly.entity_id
_entity_poly.type
_entity_poly.pdbx_seq_one_letter_code
_entity_poly.pdbx_strand_id
1 'polypeptide(L)' 'MDLEQRVARLDWPAIEAGLDGFGGATAGVLLGPEECALLAAGYEDAALFRSRVVMARHGFGSGEYQYYAYPLPPPIAALR' A
#
# COMPACT_ATOMS: atom_id res chain seq x y z
N MET A 1 -3.91 -12.87 -13.59
CA MET A 1 -5.11 -12.15 -13.14
C MET A 1 -4.66 -10.78 -12.69
N ASP A 2 -5.34 -9.72 -13.12
CA ASP A 2 -4.94 -8.36 -12.77
C ASP A 2 -5.28 -8.03 -11.30
N LEU A 3 -4.55 -7.10 -10.68
CA LEU A 3 -4.75 -6.64 -9.31
C LEU A 3 -6.14 -6.07 -9.09
N GLU A 4 -6.66 -5.28 -10.04
CA GLU A 4 -8.02 -4.73 -9.97
C GLU A 4 -9.07 -5.83 -9.78
N GLN A 5 -8.92 -6.93 -10.52
CA GLN A 5 -9.83 -8.07 -10.43
C GLN A 5 -9.69 -8.81 -9.09
N ARG A 6 -8.50 -8.83 -8.48
CA ARG A 6 -8.26 -9.48 -7.18
C ARG A 6 -8.94 -8.70 -6.06
N VAL A 7 -8.80 -7.37 -6.10
CA VAL A 7 -9.49 -6.43 -5.21
C VAL A 7 -11.01 -6.56 -5.34
N ALA A 8 -11.54 -6.63 -6.57
CA ALA A 8 -12.96 -6.77 -6.81
C ALA A 8 -13.58 -8.09 -6.28
N ARG A 9 -12.76 -9.12 -6.01
CA ARG A 9 -13.22 -10.42 -5.50
C ARG A 9 -13.11 -10.57 -3.97
N LEU A 10 -12.61 -9.55 -3.28
CA LEU A 10 -12.58 -9.56 -1.82
C LEU A 10 -14.00 -9.63 -1.26
N ASP A 11 -14.15 -10.29 -0.11
CA ASP A 11 -15.41 -10.29 0.64
C ASP A 11 -15.58 -8.94 1.36
N TRP A 12 -15.95 -7.93 0.58
CA TRP A 12 -16.15 -6.57 1.07
C TRP A 12 -17.15 -6.50 2.23
N PRO A 13 -18.32 -7.18 2.18
CA PRO A 13 -19.23 -7.22 3.32
C PRO A 13 -18.57 -7.72 4.61
N ALA A 14 -17.74 -8.77 4.55
CA ALA A 14 -17.04 -9.28 5.73
C ALA A 14 -15.94 -8.32 6.22
N ILE A 15 -15.21 -7.68 5.31
CA ILE A 15 -14.16 -6.70 5.63
C ILE A 15 -14.77 -5.48 6.31
N GLU A 16 -15.86 -4.94 5.77
CA GLU A 16 -16.60 -3.80 6.32
C GLU A 16 -17.14 -4.13 7.71
N ALA A 17 -17.80 -5.28 7.88
CA ALA A 17 -18.30 -5.71 9.18
C ALA A 17 -17.18 -5.86 10.22
N GLY A 18 -16.00 -6.34 9.81
CA GLY A 18 -14.83 -6.44 10.68
C GLY A 18 -14.27 -5.08 11.08
N LEU A 19 -14.20 -4.12 10.15
CA LEU A 19 -13.81 -2.75 10.42
C LEU A 19 -14.77 -2.07 11.40
N ASP A 20 -16.08 -2.19 11.18
CA ASP A 20 -17.11 -1.59 12.04
C ASP A 20 -17.14 -2.24 13.43
N GLY A 21 -16.98 -3.56 13.51
CA GLY A 21 -17.08 -4.31 14.76
C GLY A 21 -15.81 -4.30 15.62
N PHE A 22 -14.63 -4.34 14.98
CA PHE A 22 -13.35 -4.55 15.67
C PHE A 22 -12.31 -3.45 15.40
N GLY A 23 -12.61 -2.47 14.54
CA GLY A 23 -11.67 -1.43 14.12
C GLY A 23 -10.62 -1.92 13.12
N GLY A 24 -10.77 -3.13 12.59
CA GLY A 24 -9.81 -3.75 11.67
C GLY A 24 -10.34 -5.04 11.05
N ALA A 25 -9.91 -5.33 9.82
CA ALA A 25 -10.21 -6.57 9.12
C ALA A 25 -9.05 -6.99 8.20
N THR A 26 -8.98 -8.27 7.87
CA THR A 26 -7.99 -8.79 6.91
C THR A 26 -8.65 -9.01 5.55
N ALA A 27 -7.99 -8.58 4.48
CA ALA A 27 -8.42 -8.86 3.10
C ALA A 27 -7.99 -10.26 2.58
N GLY A 28 -7.37 -11.09 3.42
CA GLY A 28 -6.69 -12.31 2.96
C GLY A 28 -5.44 -12.00 2.11
N VAL A 29 -5.05 -12.95 1.26
CA VAL A 29 -3.84 -12.80 0.42
C VAL A 29 -4.16 -12.00 -0.83
N LEU A 30 -3.89 -10.69 -0.78
CA LEU A 30 -4.04 -9.80 -1.93
C LEU A 30 -2.80 -9.76 -2.82
N LEU A 31 -1.59 -9.93 -2.26
CA LEU A 31 -0.31 -9.90 -2.97
C LEU A 31 0.51 -11.15 -2.65
N GLY A 32 1.15 -11.72 -3.67
CA GLY A 32 2.09 -12.84 -3.50
C GLY A 32 3.47 -12.38 -3.02
N PRO A 33 4.33 -13.28 -2.54
CA PRO A 33 5.64 -12.93 -1.99
C PRO A 33 6.54 -12.15 -2.96
N GLU A 34 6.54 -12.51 -4.25
CA GLU A 34 7.32 -11.84 -5.28
C GLU A 34 6.81 -10.41 -5.55
N GLU A 35 5.49 -10.22 -5.60
CA GLU A 35 4.87 -8.90 -5.77
C GLU A 35 5.21 -7.99 -4.57
N CYS A 36 5.16 -8.54 -3.36
CA CYS A 36 5.59 -7.82 -2.16
C CYS A 36 7.07 -7.43 -2.21
N ALA A 37 7.95 -8.35 -2.64
CA ALA A 37 9.38 -8.08 -2.75
C ALA A 37 9.68 -6.99 -3.79
N LEU A 38 9.01 -7.02 -4.94
CA LEU A 38 9.15 -6.00 -5.99
C LEU A 38 8.70 -4.61 -5.49
N LEU A 39 7.55 -4.54 -4.81
CA LEU A 39 7.06 -3.28 -4.25
C LEU A 39 7.99 -2.75 -3.16
N ALA A 40 8.51 -3.62 -2.29
CA ALA A 40 9.44 -3.22 -1.24
C ALA A 40 10.77 -2.69 -1.81
N ALA A 41 11.33 -3.36 -2.82
CA ALA A 41 12.56 -2.93 -3.49
C ALA A 41 12.40 -1.55 -4.15
N GLY A 42 11.20 -1.22 -4.65
CA GLY A 42 10.90 0.08 -5.23
C GLY A 42 11.04 1.26 -4.26
N TYR A 43 11.00 1.03 -2.94
CA TYR A 43 11.13 2.12 -1.95
C TYR A 43 12.48 2.85 -2.05
N GLU A 44 13.55 2.17 -2.48
CA GLU A 44 14.87 2.79 -2.61
C GLU A 44 15.02 3.64 -3.89
N ASP A 45 14.10 3.50 -4.86
CA ASP A 45 14.11 4.30 -6.08
C ASP A 45 13.47 5.68 -5.85
N ALA A 46 14.31 6.65 -5.51
CA ALA A 46 13.88 8.03 -5.28
C ALA A 46 13.16 8.67 -6.49
N ALA A 47 13.34 8.17 -7.71
CA ALA A 47 12.66 8.70 -8.89
C ALA A 47 11.15 8.39 -8.91
N LEU A 48 10.72 7.36 -8.17
CA LEU A 48 9.29 7.01 -8.03
C LEU A 48 8.53 7.97 -7.11
N PHE A 49 9.23 8.80 -6.33
CA PHE A 49 8.65 9.60 -5.26
C PHE A 49 8.82 11.11 -5.50
N ARG A 50 7.77 11.88 -5.23
CA ARG A 50 7.83 13.35 -5.32
C ARG A 50 8.37 13.99 -4.04
N SER A 51 8.28 13.30 -2.91
CA SER A 51 8.78 13.80 -1.63
C SER A 51 9.00 12.69 -0.62
N ARG A 52 9.94 12.92 0.30
CA ARG A 52 10.27 12.07 1.45
C ARG A 52 10.15 12.88 2.72
N VAL A 53 9.39 12.38 3.68
CA VAL A 53 9.26 12.98 5.01
C VAL A 53 10.10 12.17 5.98
N VAL A 54 11.13 12.81 6.56
CA VAL A 54 11.93 12.22 7.62
C VAL A 54 11.36 12.71 8.95
N MET A 55 10.66 11.82 9.65
CA MET A 55 9.85 12.16 10.84
C MET A 55 10.67 12.82 11.94
N ALA A 56 11.93 12.39 12.11
CA ALA A 56 12.84 12.94 13.11
C ALA A 56 13.10 14.44 12.92
N ARG A 57 13.02 14.97 11.70
CA ARG A 57 13.18 16.40 11.42
C ARG A 57 12.02 17.25 11.92
N HIS A 58 10.90 16.61 12.24
CA HIS A 58 9.66 17.26 12.69
C HIS A 58 9.30 16.94 14.15
N GLY A 59 10.15 16.20 14.87
CA GLY A 59 9.87 15.80 16.26
C GLY A 59 8.84 14.67 16.40
N PHE A 60 8.54 13.93 15.32
CA PHE A 60 7.52 12.86 15.32
C PHE A 60 8.07 11.46 15.64
N GLY A 61 9.34 11.36 16.06
CA GLY A 61 9.99 10.09 16.36
C GLY A 61 10.88 9.57 15.23
N SER A 62 11.25 8.29 15.32
CA SER A 62 12.14 7.62 14.36
C SER A 62 11.33 6.98 13.24
N GLY A 63 11.53 7.43 12.01
CA GLY A 63 10.83 6.91 10.85
C GLY A 63 10.86 7.86 9.67
N GLU A 64 10.37 7.36 8.55
CA GLU A 64 10.21 8.13 7.33
C GLU A 64 9.15 7.49 6.45
N TYR A 65 8.62 8.28 5.53
CA TYR A 65 7.75 7.81 4.48
C TYR A 65 7.93 8.65 3.22
N GLN A 66 7.53 8.09 2.08
CA GLN A 66 7.65 8.73 0.78
C GLN A 66 6.28 8.82 0.10
N TYR A 67 6.04 9.90 -0.63
CA TYR A 67 4.85 10.07 -1.46
C TYR A 67 5.19 9.78 -2.91
N TYR A 68 4.49 8.83 -3.53
CA TYR A 68 4.66 8.53 -4.96
C TYR A 68 4.44 9.77 -5.83
N ALA A 69 5.23 9.89 -6.88
CA ALA A 69 5.00 10.82 -7.98
C ALA A 69 3.85 10.34 -8.88
N TYR A 70 3.38 11.22 -9.77
CA TYR A 70 2.43 10.85 -10.81
C TYR A 70 3.14 10.79 -12.18
N PRO A 71 2.76 9.86 -13.07
CA PRO A 71 1.76 8.80 -12.86
C PRO A 71 2.22 7.75 -11.83
N LEU A 72 1.27 7.13 -11.13
CA LEU A 72 1.58 6.08 -10.16
C LEU A 72 2.16 4.85 -10.87
N PRO A 73 3.05 4.08 -10.22
CA PRO A 73 3.44 2.77 -10.73
C PRO A 73 2.20 1.89 -10.96
N PRO A 74 2.13 1.13 -12.06
CA PRO A 74 0.94 0.32 -12.40
C PRO A 74 0.37 -0.52 -11.24
N PRO A 75 1.16 -1.28 -10.45
CA PRO A 75 0.58 -2.06 -9.36
C PRO A 75 0.00 -1.20 -8.23
N ILE A 76 0.55 0.00 -8.00
CA ILE A 76 0.01 0.94 -7.02
C ILE A 76 -1.28 1.59 -7.54
N ALA A 77 -1.34 1.90 -8.84
CA ALA A 77 -2.53 2.45 -9.47
C ALA A 77 -3.72 1.47 -9.40
N ALA A 78 -3.46 0.18 -9.61
CA ALA A 78 -4.48 -0.88 -9.60
C ALA A 78 -5.02 -1.23 -8.18
N LEU A 79 -4.35 -0.78 -7.11
CA LEU A 79 -4.72 -1.02 -5.72
C LEU A 79 -5.47 0.16 -5.06
N ARG A 80 -5.74 1.23 -5.82
CA ARG A 80 -6.44 2.43 -5.35
C ARG A 80 -7.96 2.25 -5.38
#